data_AF-A0A1Q6QAH4-F1
#
_entry.id   AF-A0A1Q6QAH4-F1
#
_cell.length_a   1.000
_cell.length_b   1.000
_cell.length_c   1.000
_cell.angle_alpha   90.00
_cell.angle_beta   90.00
_cell.angle_gamma   90.00
#
_symmetry.space_group_name_H-M   'P 1'
#
loop_
_entity.id
_entity.type
_entity.pdbx_description
1 polymer ?
#
loop_
_entity_poly.entity_id
_entity_poly.type
_entity_poly.pdbx_seq_one_letter_code
_entity_poly.pdbx_strand_id
1 'polypeptide(L)'
;MNEFAERIERDFPVRRKEKEKVDFRTWLVYTLKELGYSSKLESGTSALSAGGNVTNVVVGDIEKAKIVLAAHYDTGVREVLPPLICPTRPATYMLYEALIPLLALAVSFLISFGVTFALNMPNMTLPLFLLLLVVTLFYPKYGKSETNNKNANTSGVVALLEVAKALTPRYRGEVCFLFLDGGTQGSKGAKRLIHAHPELKKKSVVVLDCVGEGDELLILPGKASRWNDKLLDTILEQFSNSERKTCFLKTDGLVHYPSDNRAFMGGTVICACKKVKGFGRCILPRKATGIDEENLSLLCDGLCKLVMYYNPQNT
;
A
#
# COMPACT_ATOMS: atom_id res chain seq x y z
N MET A 1 15.01 -17.63 1.75
CA MET A 1 14.33 -16.34 1.65
C MET A 1 13.62 -16.34 0.30
N ASN A 2 12.46 -15.73 0.22
CA ASN A 2 11.60 -15.79 -0.96
C ASN A 2 12.32 -15.28 -2.22
N GLU A 3 12.26 -16.03 -3.33
CA GLU A 3 12.99 -15.71 -4.57
C GLU A 3 12.56 -14.37 -5.19
N PHE A 4 11.26 -14.06 -5.18
CA PHE A 4 10.77 -12.76 -5.66
C PHE A 4 11.26 -11.63 -4.76
N ALA A 5 11.26 -11.83 -3.44
CA ALA A 5 11.76 -10.84 -2.49
C ALA A 5 13.26 -10.55 -2.73
N GLU A 6 14.09 -11.59 -2.82
CA GLU A 6 15.53 -11.46 -3.09
C GLU A 6 15.79 -10.72 -4.40
N ARG A 7 15.05 -11.05 -5.45
CA ARG A 7 15.20 -10.41 -6.75
C ARG A 7 14.78 -8.95 -6.74
N ILE A 8 13.64 -8.62 -6.11
CA ILE A 8 13.18 -7.23 -6.02
C ILE A 8 14.15 -6.39 -5.20
N GLU A 9 14.66 -6.91 -4.08
CA GLU A 9 15.63 -6.20 -3.25
C GLU A 9 16.95 -5.92 -3.98
N ARG A 10 17.43 -6.90 -4.76
CA ARG A 10 18.69 -6.77 -5.51
C ARG A 10 18.55 -5.85 -6.73
N ASP A 11 17.55 -6.11 -7.57
CA ASP A 11 17.47 -5.51 -8.91
C ASP A 11 16.60 -4.23 -8.91
N PHE A 12 15.63 -4.12 -7.99
CA PHE A 12 14.65 -3.03 -7.96
C PHE A 12 14.48 -2.43 -6.54
N PRO A 13 15.57 -2.07 -5.83
CA PRO A 13 15.50 -1.61 -4.44
C PRO A 13 14.70 -0.33 -4.24
N VAL A 14 14.51 0.47 -5.31
CA VAL A 14 13.72 1.70 -5.32
C VAL A 14 12.90 1.71 -6.62
N ARG A 15 11.64 2.14 -6.52
CA ARG A 15 10.66 2.19 -7.63
C ARG A 15 9.88 3.50 -7.56
N ARG A 16 10.59 4.64 -7.55
CA ARG A 16 9.98 5.97 -7.37
C ARG A 16 9.97 6.78 -8.67
N LYS A 17 11.14 6.89 -9.31
CA LYS A 17 11.30 7.63 -10.55
C LYS A 17 10.78 6.81 -11.73
N GLU A 18 10.42 7.48 -12.81
CA GLU A 18 9.80 6.80 -13.95
C GLU A 18 10.68 5.69 -14.54
N LYS A 19 12.00 5.94 -14.67
CA LYS A 19 12.93 4.91 -15.14
C LYS A 19 12.91 3.65 -14.24
N GLU A 20 13.03 3.83 -12.93
CA GLU A 20 12.99 2.75 -11.94
C GLU A 20 11.67 1.96 -12.02
N LYS A 21 10.55 2.66 -12.19
CA LYS A 21 9.22 2.05 -12.33
C LYS A 21 9.07 1.30 -13.65
N VAL A 22 9.60 1.83 -14.76
CA VAL A 22 9.62 1.14 -16.06
C VAL A 22 10.43 -0.15 -16.00
N ASP A 23 11.63 -0.11 -15.41
CA ASP A 23 12.50 -1.27 -15.27
C ASP A 23 11.80 -2.37 -14.45
N PHE A 24 11.20 -1.99 -13.31
CA PHE A 24 10.43 -2.91 -12.47
C PHE A 24 9.20 -3.49 -13.20
N ARG A 25 8.40 -2.68 -13.88
CA ARG A 25 7.22 -3.16 -14.63
C ARG A 25 7.60 -4.11 -15.75
N THR A 26 8.71 -3.85 -16.44
CA THR A 26 9.23 -4.72 -17.50
C THR A 26 9.53 -6.11 -16.94
N TRP A 27 10.25 -6.17 -15.82
CA TRP A 27 10.52 -7.42 -15.13
C TRP A 27 9.23 -8.10 -14.65
N LEU A 28 8.35 -7.36 -14.00
CA LEU A 28 7.09 -7.87 -13.46
C LEU A 28 6.22 -8.51 -14.57
N VAL A 29 6.06 -7.84 -15.71
CA VAL A 29 5.32 -8.35 -16.87
C VAL A 29 5.96 -9.64 -17.42
N TYR A 30 7.29 -9.69 -17.51
CA TYR A 30 8.00 -10.88 -17.95
C TYR A 30 7.80 -12.05 -16.98
N THR A 31 7.97 -11.82 -15.68
CA THR A 31 7.75 -12.83 -14.63
C THR A 31 6.32 -13.36 -14.65
N LEU A 32 5.31 -12.49 -14.75
CA LEU A 32 3.92 -12.91 -14.85
C LEU A 32 3.64 -13.72 -16.12
N LYS A 33 4.30 -13.38 -17.23
CA LYS A 33 4.22 -14.16 -18.47
C LYS A 33 4.83 -15.56 -18.30
N GLU A 34 5.97 -15.69 -17.62
CA GLU A 34 6.57 -16.99 -17.28
C GLU A 34 5.65 -17.82 -16.36
N LEU A 35 4.95 -17.17 -15.44
CA LEU A 35 3.91 -17.82 -14.62
C LEU A 35 2.66 -18.21 -15.42
N GLY A 36 2.54 -17.81 -16.69
CA GLY A 36 1.44 -18.14 -17.59
C GLY A 36 0.26 -17.16 -17.54
N TYR A 37 0.54 -15.89 -17.25
CA TYR A 37 -0.46 -14.82 -17.24
C TYR A 37 -0.24 -13.79 -18.35
N SER A 38 -1.33 -13.18 -18.79
CA SER A 38 -1.33 -12.02 -19.69
C SER A 38 -1.43 -10.74 -18.87
N SER A 39 -0.50 -9.81 -19.11
CA SER A 39 -0.45 -8.52 -18.42
C SER A 39 -0.71 -7.37 -19.39
N LYS A 40 -1.42 -6.34 -18.94
CA LYS A 40 -1.67 -5.08 -19.66
C LYS A 40 -1.15 -3.91 -18.82
N LEU A 41 -0.48 -2.98 -19.48
CA LEU A 41 -0.08 -1.71 -18.87
C LEU A 41 -1.19 -0.69 -19.07
N GLU A 42 -1.74 -0.19 -17.97
CA GLU A 42 -2.81 0.82 -17.99
C GLU A 42 -2.26 2.16 -17.55
N SER A 43 -2.00 3.03 -18.55
CA SER A 43 -1.59 4.42 -18.34
C SER A 43 -2.82 5.32 -18.47
N GLY A 44 -3.24 5.97 -17.38
CA GLY A 44 -4.33 6.94 -17.46
C GLY A 44 -3.98 8.08 -18.42
N THR A 45 -4.86 8.38 -19.38
CA THR A 45 -4.72 9.46 -20.36
C THR A 45 -4.82 10.84 -19.69
N SER A 46 -3.72 11.33 -19.10
CA SER A 46 -3.54 12.74 -18.74
C SER A 46 -2.08 13.02 -18.36
N ALA A 47 -1.26 13.29 -19.37
CA ALA A 47 0.14 13.69 -19.21
C ALA A 47 0.31 15.14 -18.66
N LEU A 48 -0.78 15.91 -18.52
CA LEU A 48 -0.75 17.37 -18.29
C LEU A 48 -1.20 17.81 -16.88
N SER A 49 -1.59 16.91 -15.99
CA SER A 49 -2.02 17.26 -14.63
C SER A 49 -0.90 17.08 -13.60
N ALA A 50 0.03 18.04 -13.49
CA ALA A 50 0.95 18.34 -12.37
C ALA A 50 1.57 17.19 -11.52
N GLY A 51 1.52 15.93 -11.97
CA GLY A 51 1.41 14.79 -11.06
C GLY A 51 1.97 13.47 -11.57
N GLY A 52 2.84 13.53 -12.60
CA GLY A 52 3.59 12.39 -13.11
C GLY A 52 2.77 11.39 -13.94
N ASN A 53 3.48 10.62 -14.77
CA ASN A 53 2.91 9.44 -15.41
C ASN A 53 2.71 8.36 -14.35
N VAL A 54 1.51 7.79 -14.34
CA VAL A 54 1.11 6.72 -13.43
C VAL A 54 0.64 5.58 -14.31
N THR A 55 1.30 4.42 -14.23
CA THR A 55 0.82 3.25 -14.97
C THR A 55 0.86 1.98 -14.15
N ASN A 56 -0.32 1.36 -14.07
CA ASN A 56 -0.58 0.13 -13.35
C ASN A 56 -0.28 -1.07 -14.26
N VAL A 57 0.05 -2.21 -13.66
CA VAL A 57 0.07 -3.50 -14.35
C VAL A 57 -1.19 -4.26 -13.95
N VAL A 58 -2.02 -4.55 -14.94
CA VAL A 58 -3.27 -5.30 -14.80
C VAL A 58 -3.05 -6.70 -15.36
N VAL A 59 -3.38 -7.72 -14.57
CA VAL A 59 -3.17 -9.12 -14.95
C VAL A 59 -4.49 -9.86 -14.85
N GLY A 60 -4.93 -10.47 -15.95
CA GLY A 60 -6.28 -11.02 -16.08
C GLY A 60 -7.30 -10.01 -16.58
N ASP A 61 -8.59 -10.36 -16.49
CA ASP A 61 -9.72 -9.63 -17.05
C ASP A 61 -10.56 -9.04 -15.90
N ILE A 62 -10.60 -7.71 -15.79
CA ILE A 62 -11.32 -7.00 -14.71
C ILE A 62 -12.83 -7.33 -14.75
N GLU A 63 -13.41 -7.40 -15.95
CA GLU A 63 -14.83 -7.63 -16.14
C GLU A 63 -15.22 -9.05 -15.73
N LYS A 64 -14.40 -10.05 -16.10
CA LYS A 64 -14.68 -11.46 -15.81
C LYS A 64 -14.26 -11.90 -14.40
N ALA A 65 -13.30 -11.22 -13.78
CA ALA A 65 -12.81 -11.60 -12.47
C ALA A 65 -13.92 -11.55 -11.40
N LYS A 66 -14.02 -12.60 -10.59
CA LYS A 66 -14.89 -12.67 -9.41
C LYS A 66 -14.37 -11.79 -8.28
N ILE A 67 -13.04 -11.71 -8.16
CA ILE A 67 -12.33 -10.95 -7.14
C ILE A 67 -11.08 -10.31 -7.72
N VAL A 68 -10.69 -9.17 -7.15
CA VAL A 68 -9.48 -8.44 -7.53
C VAL A 68 -8.51 -8.45 -6.36
N LEU A 69 -7.25 -8.79 -6.62
CA LEU A 69 -6.16 -8.73 -5.64
C LEU A 69 -5.19 -7.63 -6.04
N ALA A 70 -4.82 -6.75 -5.12
CA ALA A 70 -4.04 -5.55 -5.46
C ALA A 70 -2.92 -5.25 -4.45
N ALA A 71 -1.85 -4.66 -4.94
CA ALA A 71 -0.76 -4.12 -4.13
C ALA A 71 -0.08 -3.01 -4.93
N HIS A 72 0.34 -1.92 -4.28
CA HIS A 72 1.13 -0.91 -4.97
C HIS A 72 2.60 -1.29 -5.01
N TYR A 73 3.25 -1.05 -6.15
CA TYR A 73 4.66 -1.35 -6.35
C TYR A 73 5.55 -0.13 -6.16
N ASP A 74 5.02 1.10 -6.27
CA ASP A 74 5.83 2.31 -6.17
C ASP A 74 6.38 2.51 -4.76
N THR A 75 7.58 3.09 -4.70
CA THR A 75 8.23 3.46 -3.43
C THR A 75 8.19 4.96 -3.21
N GLY A 76 8.00 5.36 -1.96
CA GLY A 76 7.80 6.76 -1.58
C GLY A 76 9.09 7.53 -1.34
N VAL A 77 8.91 8.71 -0.76
CA VAL A 77 9.98 9.52 -0.19
C VAL A 77 10.28 9.03 1.22
N ARG A 78 11.55 9.05 1.62
CA ARG A 78 11.94 8.81 2.99
C ARG A 78 11.38 9.91 3.88
N GLU A 79 10.47 9.53 4.76
CA GLU A 79 9.85 10.43 5.73
C GLU A 79 10.86 10.91 6.77
N VAL A 80 10.62 12.11 7.32
CA VAL A 80 11.51 12.72 8.32
C VAL A 80 11.35 12.02 9.67
N LEU A 81 10.12 11.69 10.05
CA LEU A 81 9.84 10.80 11.18
C LEU A 81 9.55 9.40 10.67
N PRO A 82 9.81 8.35 11.47
CA PRO A 82 9.40 7.00 11.13
C PRO A 82 7.87 6.94 10.95
N PRO A 83 7.33 6.42 9.84
CA PRO A 83 5.89 6.29 9.72
C PRO A 83 5.35 5.30 10.75
N LEU A 84 4.16 5.60 11.25
CA LEU A 84 3.42 4.77 12.20
C LEU A 84 1.98 4.70 11.74
N ILE A 85 1.45 3.49 11.57
CA ILE A 85 0.02 3.30 11.28
C ILE A 85 -0.60 2.57 12.47
N CYS A 86 -1.72 3.10 12.98
CA CYS A 86 -2.49 2.51 14.08
C CYS A 86 -3.94 2.25 13.62
N PRO A 87 -4.23 1.15 12.88
CA PRO A 87 -5.50 1.00 12.19
C PRO A 87 -6.72 0.99 13.10
N THR A 88 -6.54 0.49 14.33
CA THR A 88 -7.60 0.39 15.35
C THR A 88 -7.66 1.57 16.32
N ARG A 89 -6.76 2.56 16.17
CA ARG A 89 -6.74 3.80 16.94
C ARG A 89 -6.54 5.01 16.04
N PRO A 90 -7.54 5.38 15.23
CA PRO A 90 -7.42 6.46 14.26
C PRO A 90 -7.05 7.80 14.89
N ALA A 91 -7.54 8.11 16.10
CA ALA A 91 -7.17 9.34 16.80
C ALA A 91 -5.65 9.40 17.11
N THR A 92 -5.07 8.30 17.59
CA THR A 92 -3.62 8.21 17.83
C THR A 92 -2.83 8.39 16.53
N TYR A 93 -3.29 7.76 15.46
CA TYR A 93 -2.69 7.92 14.13
C TYR A 93 -2.76 9.37 13.63
N MET A 94 -3.92 10.02 13.73
CA MET A 94 -4.10 11.43 13.32
C MET A 94 -3.25 12.39 14.16
N LEU A 95 -3.13 12.15 15.48
CA LEU A 95 -2.25 12.94 16.33
C LEU A 95 -0.77 12.79 15.93
N TYR A 96 -0.35 11.58 15.57
CA TYR A 96 1.01 11.33 15.08
C TYR A 96 1.29 12.06 13.76
N GLU A 97 0.38 11.95 12.80
CA GLU A 97 0.49 12.64 11.51
C GLU A 97 0.50 14.17 11.67
N ALA A 98 -0.24 14.71 12.64
CA ALA A 98 -0.24 16.14 12.95
C ALA A 98 1.08 16.64 13.54
N LEU A 99 1.95 15.77 14.08
CA LEU A 99 3.27 16.19 14.57
C LEU A 99 4.16 16.71 13.45
N ILE A 100 4.07 16.16 12.24
CA ILE A 100 4.90 16.57 11.11
C ILE A 100 4.71 18.06 10.75
N PRO A 101 3.49 18.54 10.45
CA PRO A 101 3.29 19.96 10.14
C PRO A 101 3.60 20.86 11.33
N LEU A 102 3.32 20.44 12.58
CA LEU A 102 3.65 21.21 13.78
C LEU A 102 5.17 21.37 13.95
N LEU A 103 5.94 20.30 13.75
CA LEU A 103 7.40 20.33 13.78
C LEU A 103 7.96 21.17 12.64
N ALA A 104 7.40 21.07 11.43
CA ALA A 104 7.81 21.89 10.30
C ALA A 104 7.64 23.40 10.60
N LEU A 105 6.50 23.78 11.19
CA LEU A 105 6.25 25.15 11.65
C LEU A 105 7.24 25.56 12.74
N ALA A 106 7.38 24.76 13.80
CA ALA A 106 8.24 25.08 14.94
C ALA A 106 9.72 25.21 14.54
N VAL A 107 10.25 24.25 13.79
CA VAL A 107 11.65 24.25 13.34
C VAL A 107 11.92 25.42 12.40
N SER A 108 11.03 25.68 11.44
CA SER A 108 11.17 26.83 10.53
C SER A 108 11.20 28.15 11.31
N PHE A 109 10.34 28.29 12.32
CA PHE A 109 10.29 29.48 13.17
C PHE A 109 11.55 29.64 14.02
N LEU A 110 11.98 28.57 14.71
CA LEU A 110 13.16 28.59 15.59
C LEU A 110 14.45 28.89 14.81
N ILE A 111 14.62 28.29 13.63
CA ILE A 111 15.77 28.58 12.75
C ILE A 111 15.72 30.03 12.29
N SER A 112 14.56 30.49 11.82
CA SER A 112 14.41 31.86 11.36
C SER A 112 14.75 32.86 12.46
N PHE A 113 14.13 32.70 13.64
CA PHE A 113 14.36 33.53 14.80
C PHE A 113 15.82 33.49 15.26
N GLY A 114 16.43 32.30 15.37
CA GLY A 114 17.81 32.16 15.81
C GLY A 114 18.81 32.87 14.89
N VAL A 115 18.63 32.73 13.57
CA VAL A 115 19.48 33.39 12.57
C VAL A 115 19.30 34.90 12.60
N THR A 116 18.07 35.40 12.58
CA THR A 116 17.81 36.84 12.51
C THR A 116 18.11 37.56 13.81
N PHE A 117 17.92 36.90 14.95
CA PHE A 117 18.33 37.40 16.26
C PHE A 117 19.86 37.54 16.34
N ALA A 118 20.60 36.50 15.95
CA ALA A 118 22.07 36.53 15.97
C ALA A 118 22.68 37.59 15.04
N LEU A 119 22.00 37.91 13.93
CA LEU A 119 22.44 38.91 12.95
C LEU A 119 21.84 40.31 13.20
N ASN A 120 21.01 40.49 14.24
CA ASN A 120 20.29 41.73 14.54
C ASN A 120 19.43 42.24 13.34
N MET A 121 18.74 41.33 12.66
CA MET A 121 17.89 41.60 11.48
C MET A 121 16.42 41.21 11.72
N PRO A 122 15.70 41.82 12.69
CA PRO A 122 14.36 41.38 13.07
C PRO A 122 13.35 41.39 11.92
N ASN A 123 13.47 42.35 10.98
CA ASN A 123 12.61 42.46 9.80
C ASN A 123 12.69 41.26 8.84
N MET A 124 13.76 40.46 8.92
CA MET A 124 13.94 39.26 8.09
C MET A 124 13.32 38.00 8.67
N THR A 125 12.81 38.03 9.90
CA THR A 125 12.32 36.83 10.61
C THR A 125 11.12 36.21 9.90
N LEU A 126 10.14 37.03 9.50
CA LEU A 126 8.98 36.53 8.78
C LEU A 126 9.33 36.05 7.36
N PRO A 127 10.05 36.81 6.51
CA PRO A 127 10.48 36.33 5.20
C PRO A 127 11.27 35.01 5.24
N LEU A 128 12.25 34.89 6.14
CA LEU A 128 13.05 33.68 6.28
C LEU A 128 12.20 32.50 6.80
N PHE A 129 11.30 32.74 7.75
CA PHE A 129 10.36 31.73 8.23
C PHE A 129 9.50 31.18 7.09
N LEU A 130 8.90 32.05 6.28
CA LEU A 130 8.05 31.65 5.16
C LEU A 130 8.85 30.88 4.10
N LEU A 131 10.08 31.33 3.80
CA LEU A 131 10.96 30.61 2.88
C LEU A 131 11.28 29.20 3.38
N LEU A 132 11.69 29.06 4.65
CA LEU A 132 11.98 27.78 5.27
C LEU A 132 10.74 26.88 5.31
N LEU A 133 9.58 27.44 5.66
CA LEU A 133 8.32 26.71 5.68
C LEU A 133 7.97 26.17 4.29
N VAL A 134 8.09 26.99 3.24
CA VAL A 134 7.90 26.56 1.85
C VAL A 134 8.84 25.40 1.52
N VAL A 135 10.14 25.51 1.84
CA VAL A 135 11.11 24.43 1.60
C VAL A 135 10.69 23.13 2.31
N THR A 136 10.27 23.20 3.58
CA THR A 136 9.81 22.01 4.32
C THR A 136 8.54 21.40 3.72
N LEU A 137 7.57 22.22 3.29
CA LEU A 137 6.32 21.75 2.65
C LEU A 137 6.57 21.07 1.30
N PHE A 138 7.64 21.42 0.59
CA PHE A 138 8.03 20.78 -0.67
C PHE A 138 8.88 19.50 -0.47
N TYR A 139 9.30 19.16 0.75
CA TYR A 139 10.08 17.96 1.03
C TYR A 139 9.42 16.65 0.55
N PRO A 140 8.10 16.41 0.71
CA PRO A 140 7.46 15.19 0.20
C PRO A 140 7.59 15.00 -1.33
N LYS A 141 7.91 16.06 -2.08
CA LYS A 141 8.15 15.98 -3.53
C LYS A 141 9.61 15.70 -3.86
N TYR A 142 10.55 16.33 -3.15
CA TYR A 142 11.98 16.35 -3.50
C TYR A 142 12.90 15.59 -2.54
N GLY A 143 12.38 15.04 -1.46
CA GLY A 143 13.17 14.31 -0.46
C GLY A 143 13.84 13.06 -1.04
N LYS A 144 14.69 12.41 -0.24
CA LYS A 144 15.41 11.21 -0.66
C LYS A 144 14.44 10.04 -0.89
N SER A 145 14.76 9.13 -1.81
CA SER A 145 13.93 7.94 -2.02
C SER A 145 13.97 7.02 -0.81
N GLU A 146 12.86 6.36 -0.53
CA GLU A 146 12.78 5.35 0.52
C GLU A 146 13.37 4.01 0.05
N THR A 147 14.36 3.51 0.80
CA THR A 147 15.06 2.25 0.54
C THR A 147 14.58 1.13 1.46
N ASN A 148 14.01 1.46 2.62
CA ASN A 148 13.34 0.48 3.48
C ASN A 148 11.87 0.31 3.08
N ASN A 149 11.66 -0.40 1.99
CA ASN A 149 10.33 -0.67 1.42
C ASN A 149 9.94 -2.15 1.45
N LYS A 150 10.67 -2.98 2.21
CA LYS A 150 10.38 -4.41 2.36
C LYS A 150 8.94 -4.64 2.83
N ASN A 151 8.56 -3.99 3.92
CA ASN A 151 7.19 -4.07 4.42
C ASN A 151 6.23 -3.23 3.56
N ALA A 152 6.56 -1.96 3.27
CA ALA A 152 5.74 -1.07 2.45
C ALA A 152 6.38 -0.75 1.07
N ASN A 153 6.04 -1.41 -0.02
CA ASN A 153 5.10 -2.50 -0.10
C ASN A 153 5.60 -3.65 -0.97
N THR A 154 6.92 -3.90 -0.93
CA THR A 154 7.52 -5.09 -1.58
C THR A 154 6.84 -6.36 -1.08
N SER A 155 6.50 -6.44 0.20
CA SER A 155 5.76 -7.58 0.78
C SER A 155 4.40 -7.83 0.12
N GLY A 156 3.62 -6.78 -0.17
CA GLY A 156 2.35 -6.92 -0.88
C GLY A 156 2.55 -7.42 -2.32
N VAL A 157 3.55 -6.89 -3.03
CA VAL A 157 3.90 -7.35 -4.38
C VAL A 157 4.33 -8.82 -4.38
N VAL A 158 5.22 -9.21 -3.46
CA VAL A 158 5.69 -10.59 -3.32
C VAL A 158 4.53 -11.52 -3.00
N ALA A 159 3.64 -11.15 -2.09
CA ALA A 159 2.46 -11.95 -1.76
C ALA A 159 1.55 -12.16 -3.00
N LEU A 160 1.35 -11.14 -3.84
CA LEU A 160 0.58 -11.32 -5.09
C LEU A 160 1.29 -12.25 -6.08
N LEU A 161 2.62 -12.16 -6.20
CA LEU A 161 3.39 -13.05 -7.07
C LEU A 161 3.35 -14.50 -6.58
N GLU A 162 3.41 -14.73 -5.27
CA GLU A 162 3.26 -16.05 -4.68
C GLU A 162 1.85 -16.62 -4.93
N VAL A 163 0.80 -15.81 -4.78
CA VAL A 163 -0.56 -16.24 -5.13
C VAL A 163 -0.67 -16.56 -6.63
N ALA A 164 -0.12 -15.74 -7.51
CA ALA A 164 -0.12 -16.00 -8.95
C ALA A 164 0.65 -17.30 -9.29
N LYS A 165 1.77 -17.57 -8.60
CA LYS A 165 2.55 -18.80 -8.74
C LYS A 165 1.79 -20.03 -8.25
N ALA A 166 1.09 -19.93 -7.13
CA ALA A 166 0.39 -21.04 -6.48
C ALA A 166 -0.98 -21.36 -7.12
N LEU A 167 -1.66 -20.38 -7.72
CA LEU A 167 -2.97 -20.58 -8.33
C LEU A 167 -2.90 -21.50 -9.56
N THR A 168 -3.72 -22.55 -9.50
CA THR A 168 -3.87 -23.49 -10.62
C THR A 168 -4.51 -22.81 -11.83
N PRO A 169 -4.18 -23.24 -13.08
CA PRO A 169 -4.68 -22.62 -14.30
C PRO A 169 -6.20 -22.42 -14.36
N ARG A 170 -6.98 -23.31 -13.73
CA ARG A 170 -8.45 -23.27 -13.67
C ARG A 170 -8.99 -21.95 -13.11
N TYR A 171 -8.36 -21.40 -12.07
CA TYR A 171 -8.88 -20.24 -11.35
C TYR A 171 -8.29 -18.91 -11.84
N ARG A 172 -7.31 -18.94 -12.76
CA ARG A 172 -6.61 -17.74 -13.22
C ARG A 172 -7.51 -16.76 -13.97
N GLY A 173 -8.56 -17.26 -14.63
CA GLY A 173 -9.57 -16.43 -15.28
C GLY A 173 -10.61 -15.82 -14.31
N GLU A 174 -10.61 -16.26 -13.04
CA GLU A 174 -11.57 -15.81 -12.03
C GLU A 174 -11.01 -14.72 -11.11
N VAL A 175 -9.72 -14.40 -11.24
CA VAL A 175 -9.04 -13.37 -10.46
C VAL A 175 -8.39 -12.34 -11.39
N CYS A 176 -8.39 -11.09 -10.97
CA CYS A 176 -7.56 -10.05 -11.58
C CYS A 176 -6.54 -9.54 -10.56
N PHE A 177 -5.26 -9.50 -10.95
CA PHE A 177 -4.22 -8.90 -10.13
C PHE A 177 -3.94 -7.47 -10.59
N LEU A 178 -3.84 -6.55 -9.64
CA LEU A 178 -3.52 -5.15 -9.87
C LEU A 178 -2.23 -4.79 -9.14
N PHE A 179 -1.17 -4.55 -9.90
CA PHE A 179 0.04 -3.92 -9.37
C PHE A 179 -0.05 -2.41 -9.63
N LEU A 180 -0.38 -1.67 -8.57
CA LEU A 180 -0.76 -0.26 -8.64
C LEU A 180 0.47 0.66 -8.58
N ASP A 181 0.41 1.77 -9.32
CA ASP A 181 1.39 2.86 -9.25
C ASP A 181 0.79 4.06 -8.48
N GLY A 182 1.64 4.91 -7.94
CA GLY A 182 1.23 6.11 -7.20
C GLY A 182 0.42 5.83 -5.94
N GLY A 183 0.59 4.66 -5.31
CA GLY A 183 0.04 4.36 -3.99
C GLY A 183 0.59 5.36 -2.95
N THR A 184 1.88 5.68 -3.04
CA THR A 184 2.55 6.68 -2.19
C THR A 184 2.20 8.14 -2.54
N GLN A 185 1.37 8.35 -3.55
CA GLN A 185 0.91 9.67 -4.00
C GLN A 185 -0.58 9.88 -3.76
N GLY A 186 -1.14 9.23 -2.73
CA GLY A 186 -2.56 9.31 -2.41
C GLY A 186 -3.43 8.48 -3.36
N SER A 187 -2.97 7.28 -3.68
CA SER A 187 -3.69 6.28 -4.50
C SER A 187 -4.03 6.76 -5.91
N LYS A 188 -3.11 7.49 -6.54
CA LYS A 188 -3.33 8.05 -7.88
C LYS A 188 -3.62 6.97 -8.92
N GLY A 189 -2.86 5.87 -8.92
CA GLY A 189 -3.03 4.79 -9.89
C GLY A 189 -4.35 4.07 -9.72
N ALA A 190 -4.74 3.76 -8.48
CA ALA A 190 -6.05 3.16 -8.18
C ALA A 190 -7.20 4.06 -8.63
N LYS A 191 -7.17 5.35 -8.28
CA LYS A 191 -8.21 6.32 -8.67
C LYS A 191 -8.33 6.46 -10.20
N ARG A 192 -7.20 6.53 -10.90
CA ARG A 192 -7.18 6.60 -12.37
C ARG A 192 -7.70 5.31 -13.00
N LEU A 193 -7.34 4.16 -12.43
CA LEU A 193 -7.82 2.87 -12.92
C LEU A 193 -9.33 2.75 -12.79
N ILE A 194 -9.91 3.12 -11.65
CA ILE A 194 -11.37 3.10 -11.42
C ILE A 194 -12.10 4.07 -12.37
N HIS A 195 -11.46 5.17 -12.77
CA HIS A 195 -12.04 6.07 -13.76
C HIS A 195 -12.07 5.43 -15.16
N ALA A 196 -10.98 4.75 -15.56
CA ALA A 196 -10.89 4.04 -16.83
C ALA A 196 -11.75 2.76 -16.87
N HIS A 197 -11.93 2.12 -15.72
CA HIS A 197 -12.59 0.82 -15.52
C HIS A 197 -13.64 0.94 -14.39
N PRO A 198 -14.81 1.58 -14.64
CA PRO A 198 -15.83 1.82 -13.63
C PRO A 198 -16.42 0.55 -13.00
N GLU A 199 -16.32 -0.59 -13.68
CA GLU A 199 -16.72 -1.90 -13.19
C GLU A 199 -16.01 -2.31 -11.89
N LEU A 200 -14.79 -1.79 -11.64
CA LEU A 200 -14.07 -1.98 -10.38
C LEU A 200 -14.86 -1.48 -9.16
N LYS A 201 -15.82 -0.56 -9.34
CA LYS A 201 -16.69 -0.09 -8.26
C LYS A 201 -17.62 -1.18 -7.74
N LYS A 202 -17.92 -2.20 -8.56
CA LYS A 202 -18.80 -3.32 -8.21
C LYS A 202 -18.03 -4.56 -7.74
N LYS A 203 -16.69 -4.54 -7.82
CA LYS A 203 -15.84 -5.69 -7.51
C LYS A 203 -15.43 -5.68 -6.04
N SER A 204 -15.29 -6.88 -5.46
CA SER A 204 -14.55 -7.05 -4.21
C SER A 204 -13.06 -6.94 -4.53
N VAL A 205 -12.38 -5.98 -3.90
CA VAL A 205 -10.96 -5.70 -4.11
C VAL A 205 -10.20 -5.89 -2.81
N VAL A 206 -9.31 -6.87 -2.75
CA VAL A 206 -8.44 -7.12 -1.60
C VAL A 206 -7.08 -6.48 -1.86
N VAL A 207 -6.70 -5.52 -1.03
CA VAL A 207 -5.44 -4.78 -1.15
C VAL A 207 -4.47 -5.26 -0.08
N LEU A 208 -3.26 -5.64 -0.48
CA LEU A 208 -2.18 -6.02 0.43
C LEU A 208 -1.28 -4.81 0.65
N ASP A 209 -1.10 -4.41 1.90
CA ASP A 209 -0.25 -3.30 2.29
C ASP A 209 0.38 -3.55 3.66
N CYS A 210 1.72 -3.46 3.76
CA CYS A 210 2.46 -3.73 4.99
C CYS A 210 2.21 -5.14 5.55
N VAL A 211 2.28 -6.16 4.71
CA VAL A 211 2.00 -7.56 5.10
C VAL A 211 3.24 -8.34 5.57
N GLY A 212 4.42 -7.77 5.40
CA GLY A 212 5.69 -8.46 5.60
C GLY A 212 6.21 -8.52 7.03
N GLU A 213 5.65 -7.74 7.97
CA GLU A 213 6.10 -7.76 9.37
C GLU A 213 4.94 -7.58 10.35
N GLY A 214 4.77 -8.53 11.28
CA GLY A 214 3.78 -8.47 12.34
C GLY A 214 3.31 -9.85 12.76
N ASP A 215 2.63 -9.93 13.89
CA ASP A 215 2.13 -11.18 14.48
C ASP A 215 0.62 -11.35 14.22
N GLU A 216 -0.07 -10.26 13.87
CA GLU A 216 -1.48 -10.29 13.48
C GLU A 216 -1.66 -9.81 12.04
N LEU A 217 -2.21 -10.68 11.19
CA LEU A 217 -2.72 -10.35 9.86
C LEU A 217 -4.13 -9.79 10.02
N LEU A 218 -4.26 -8.47 9.97
CA LEU A 218 -5.54 -7.78 10.06
C LEU A 218 -6.20 -7.73 8.69
N ILE A 219 -7.43 -8.18 8.63
CA ILE A 219 -8.29 -8.05 7.45
C ILE A 219 -9.33 -6.98 7.78
N LEU A 220 -9.26 -5.85 7.07
CA LEU A 220 -9.99 -4.64 7.37
C LEU A 220 -10.92 -4.30 6.20
N PRO A 221 -12.18 -4.79 6.20
CA PRO A 221 -13.15 -4.46 5.18
C PRO A 221 -13.52 -2.97 5.22
N GLY A 222 -13.58 -2.36 4.03
CA GLY A 222 -14.06 -1.00 3.83
C GLY A 222 -15.57 -0.87 4.02
N LYS A 223 -16.11 0.33 3.79
CA LYS A 223 -17.51 0.64 4.11
C LYS A 223 -18.52 -0.29 3.43
N ALA A 224 -18.35 -0.58 2.13
CA ALA A 224 -19.27 -1.48 1.43
C ALA A 224 -18.94 -2.96 1.70
N SER A 225 -17.65 -3.33 1.73
CA SER A 225 -17.22 -4.71 1.98
C SER A 225 -17.64 -5.26 3.34
N ARG A 226 -17.87 -4.39 4.34
CA ARG A 226 -18.41 -4.76 5.65
C ARG A 226 -19.82 -5.35 5.61
N TRP A 227 -20.54 -5.14 4.50
CA TRP A 227 -21.90 -5.65 4.28
C TRP A 227 -21.94 -6.73 3.21
N ASN A 228 -20.79 -7.27 2.81
CA ASN A 228 -20.70 -8.39 1.88
C ASN A 228 -20.48 -9.67 2.69
N ASP A 229 -21.56 -10.20 3.26
CA ASP A 229 -21.53 -11.38 4.14
C ASP A 229 -20.79 -12.54 3.49
N LYS A 230 -21.05 -12.80 2.20
CA LYS A 230 -20.39 -13.88 1.47
C LYS A 230 -18.87 -13.71 1.39
N LEU A 231 -18.37 -12.49 1.20
CA LEU A 231 -16.94 -12.21 1.24
C LEU A 231 -16.38 -12.42 2.65
N LEU A 232 -17.08 -11.92 3.67
CA LEU A 232 -16.63 -12.01 5.06
C LEU A 232 -16.62 -13.45 5.57
N ASP A 233 -17.67 -14.22 5.29
CA ASP A 233 -17.79 -15.65 5.62
C ASP A 233 -16.68 -16.45 4.93
N THR A 234 -16.46 -16.21 3.64
CA THR A 234 -15.36 -16.88 2.92
C THR A 234 -14.01 -16.51 3.54
N ILE A 235 -13.80 -15.25 3.94
CA ILE A 235 -12.56 -14.86 4.62
C ILE A 235 -12.41 -15.60 5.96
N LEU A 236 -13.47 -15.68 6.77
CA LEU A 236 -13.44 -16.35 8.06
C LEU A 236 -13.19 -17.86 7.95
N GLU A 237 -13.75 -18.50 6.92
CA GLU A 237 -13.59 -19.93 6.69
C GLU A 237 -12.22 -20.28 6.13
N GLN A 238 -11.66 -19.43 5.26
CA GLN A 238 -10.48 -19.78 4.46
C GLN A 238 -9.15 -19.26 5.03
N PHE A 239 -9.15 -18.19 5.81
CA PHE A 239 -7.93 -17.70 6.47
C PHE A 239 -7.72 -18.43 7.80
N SER A 240 -6.57 -19.09 7.92
CA SER A 240 -6.20 -19.86 9.11
C SER A 240 -5.22 -19.11 10.00
N ASN A 241 -5.25 -19.44 11.30
CA ASN A 241 -4.21 -19.04 12.25
C ASN A 241 -3.09 -20.07 12.22
N SER A 242 -1.88 -19.64 12.59
CA SER A 242 -0.80 -20.54 12.97
C SER A 242 -0.55 -20.46 14.48
N GLU A 243 0.44 -21.20 14.98
CA GLU A 243 0.87 -21.10 16.38
C GLU A 243 1.38 -19.70 16.75
N ARG A 244 1.94 -18.97 15.77
CA ARG A 244 2.60 -17.67 15.99
C ARG A 244 1.83 -16.49 15.43
N LYS A 245 0.98 -16.73 14.42
CA LYS A 245 0.29 -15.70 13.65
C LYS A 245 -1.21 -15.83 13.77
N THR A 246 -1.87 -14.70 13.99
CA THR A 246 -3.34 -14.65 14.03
C THR A 246 -3.88 -13.88 12.83
N CYS A 247 -4.75 -14.51 12.05
CA CYS A 247 -5.58 -13.85 11.06
C CYS A 247 -6.82 -13.29 11.77
N PHE A 248 -7.05 -11.98 11.67
CA PHE A 248 -8.12 -11.32 12.38
C PHE A 248 -8.95 -10.44 11.44
N LEU A 249 -10.19 -10.88 11.19
CA LEU A 249 -11.18 -10.08 10.48
C LEU A 249 -11.79 -9.04 11.43
N LYS A 250 -11.55 -7.75 11.17
CA LYS A 250 -12.05 -6.64 12.00
C LYS A 250 -13.23 -5.93 11.31
N THR A 251 -14.44 -6.35 11.64
CA THR A 251 -15.69 -5.75 11.12
C THR A 251 -16.25 -4.64 12.02
N ASP A 252 -15.94 -4.69 13.32
CA ASP A 252 -16.46 -3.78 14.33
C ASP A 252 -15.51 -2.61 14.64
N GLY A 253 -16.06 -1.55 15.23
CA GLY A 253 -15.31 -0.37 15.67
C GLY A 253 -14.82 0.55 14.54
N LEU A 254 -14.24 1.68 14.97
CA LEU A 254 -13.66 2.67 14.07
C LEU A 254 -12.27 2.20 13.61
N VAL A 255 -12.14 1.95 12.31
CA VAL A 255 -10.89 1.53 11.67
C VAL A 255 -10.49 2.55 10.62
N HIS A 256 -9.20 2.90 10.58
CA HIS A 256 -8.65 3.77 9.54
C HIS A 256 -7.30 3.23 9.04
N TYR A 257 -7.22 2.90 7.76
CA TYR A 257 -5.97 2.50 7.11
C TYR A 257 -5.78 3.33 5.83
N PRO A 258 -4.71 4.15 5.72
CA PRO A 258 -4.50 5.05 4.59
C PRO A 258 -3.86 4.35 3.38
N SER A 259 -4.61 3.51 2.66
CA SER A 259 -4.11 2.77 1.48
C SER A 259 -5.05 2.81 0.28
N ASP A 260 -4.63 2.18 -0.82
CA ASP A 260 -5.35 2.10 -2.09
C ASP A 260 -6.72 1.47 -1.99
N ASN A 261 -6.96 0.63 -0.97
CA ASN A 261 -8.27 0.04 -0.72
C ASN A 261 -9.38 1.11 -0.63
N ARG A 262 -9.04 2.31 -0.15
CA ARG A 262 -9.98 3.43 -0.01
C ARG A 262 -10.45 4.01 -1.35
N ALA A 263 -9.72 3.77 -2.44
CA ALA A 263 -10.16 4.15 -3.77
C ALA A 263 -11.31 3.25 -4.25
N PHE A 264 -11.31 1.97 -3.84
CA PHE A 264 -12.29 0.97 -4.26
C PHE A 264 -13.50 0.94 -3.32
N MET A 265 -14.71 0.97 -3.88
CA MET A 265 -15.95 0.92 -3.09
C MET A 265 -16.05 -0.40 -2.29
N GLY A 266 -15.79 -1.53 -2.94
CA GLY A 266 -15.67 -2.87 -2.35
C GLY A 266 -14.26 -3.21 -1.85
N GLY A 267 -13.48 -2.22 -1.42
CA GLY A 267 -12.10 -2.41 -0.96
C GLY A 267 -11.99 -3.00 0.45
N THR A 268 -11.20 -4.06 0.60
CA THR A 268 -10.74 -4.65 1.87
C THR A 268 -9.21 -4.56 1.90
N VAL A 269 -8.59 -4.09 2.98
CA VAL A 269 -7.13 -4.12 3.11
C VAL A 269 -6.69 -5.24 4.05
N ILE A 270 -5.60 -5.91 3.71
CA ILE A 270 -4.89 -6.84 4.60
C ILE A 270 -3.52 -6.25 4.94
N CYS A 271 -3.20 -6.20 6.22
CA CYS A 271 -1.93 -5.70 6.73
C CYS A 271 -1.45 -6.51 7.94
N ALA A 272 -0.14 -6.60 8.13
CA ALA A 272 0.46 -7.24 9.29
C ALA A 272 0.79 -6.17 10.36
N CYS A 273 0.48 -6.47 11.62
CA CYS A 273 0.71 -5.54 12.72
C CYS A 273 1.24 -6.24 13.99
N LYS A 274 1.77 -5.42 14.90
CA LYS A 274 2.15 -5.84 16.25
C LYS A 274 1.25 -5.16 17.28
N LYS A 275 0.98 -5.87 18.38
CA LYS A 275 0.32 -5.27 19.54
C LYS A 275 1.33 -4.51 20.38
N VAL A 276 1.14 -3.20 20.52
CA VAL A 276 1.98 -2.30 21.31
C VAL A 276 1.16 -1.74 22.47
N LYS A 277 1.67 -1.87 23.69
CA LYS A 277 1.02 -1.31 24.89
C LYS A 277 0.85 0.21 24.71
N GLY A 278 -0.35 0.72 24.99
CA GLY A 278 -0.70 2.15 24.80
C GLY A 278 -1.08 2.53 23.36
N PHE A 279 -0.51 1.91 22.33
CA PHE A 279 -0.80 2.26 20.92
C PHE A 279 -1.72 1.26 20.19
N GLY A 280 -1.96 0.09 20.75
CA GLY A 280 -2.89 -0.90 20.20
C GLY A 280 -2.23 -1.70 19.09
N ARG A 281 -2.92 -1.90 17.97
CA ARG A 281 -2.33 -2.56 16.79
C ARG A 281 -1.56 -1.53 15.98
N CYS A 282 -0.25 -1.73 15.85
CA CYS A 282 0.68 -0.79 15.24
C CYS A 282 1.48 -1.43 14.13
N ILE A 283 1.79 -0.62 13.14
CA ILE A 283 2.58 -0.99 11.96
C ILE A 283 3.67 0.06 11.81
N LEU A 284 4.89 -0.42 11.60
CA LEU A 284 6.06 0.41 11.29
C LEU A 284 6.50 0.11 9.86
N PRO A 285 5.97 0.80 8.85
CA PRO A 285 6.16 0.46 7.44
C PRO A 285 7.63 0.40 6.98
N ARG A 286 8.54 1.09 7.69
CA ARG A 286 9.95 1.32 7.31
C ARG A 286 10.96 0.76 8.31
N LYS A 287 10.57 -0.24 9.11
CA LYS A 287 11.47 -0.85 10.11
C LYS A 287 11.86 -2.29 9.79
N ALA A 288 11.15 -2.95 8.89
CA ALA A 288 11.38 -4.35 8.57
C ALA A 288 12.80 -4.60 8.01
N THR A 289 13.46 -5.61 8.54
CA THR A 289 14.77 -6.09 8.05
C THR A 289 14.62 -7.20 7.00
N GLY A 290 13.45 -7.84 6.95
CA GLY A 290 13.09 -8.90 6.01
C GLY A 290 11.57 -8.99 5.85
N ILE A 291 11.14 -9.91 5.01
CA ILE A 291 9.73 -10.27 4.86
C ILE A 291 9.50 -11.58 5.60
N ASP A 292 8.51 -11.61 6.48
CA ASP A 292 8.15 -12.79 7.26
C ASP A 292 7.51 -13.85 6.35
N GLU A 293 8.22 -14.96 6.16
CA GLU A 293 7.79 -16.06 5.29
C GLU A 293 6.51 -16.74 5.81
N GLU A 294 6.27 -16.74 7.12
CA GLU A 294 5.05 -17.31 7.70
C GLU A 294 3.83 -16.44 7.35
N ASN A 295 3.99 -15.11 7.40
CA ASN A 295 2.96 -14.20 6.91
C ASN A 295 2.69 -14.42 5.41
N LEU A 296 3.72 -14.53 4.58
CA LEU A 296 3.56 -14.79 3.15
C LEU A 296 2.85 -16.12 2.89
N SER A 297 3.22 -17.18 3.60
CA SER A 297 2.60 -18.50 3.44
C SER A 297 1.11 -18.48 3.80
N LEU A 298 0.75 -17.88 4.94
CA LEU A 298 -0.65 -17.77 5.37
C LEU A 298 -1.49 -16.93 4.42
N LEU A 299 -0.93 -15.81 3.93
CA LEU A 299 -1.59 -14.96 2.95
C LEU A 299 -1.76 -15.68 1.61
N CYS A 300 -0.73 -16.38 1.15
CA CYS A 300 -0.79 -17.11 -0.11
C CYS A 300 -1.89 -18.19 -0.06
N ASP A 301 -1.91 -19.01 0.99
CA ASP A 301 -2.95 -20.03 1.21
C ASP A 301 -4.35 -19.42 1.31
N GLY A 302 -4.53 -18.42 2.19
CA GLY A 302 -5.81 -17.76 2.42
C GLY A 302 -6.35 -17.05 1.17
N LEU A 303 -5.49 -16.37 0.40
CA LEU A 303 -5.88 -15.70 -0.84
C LEU A 303 -6.17 -16.69 -1.97
N CYS A 304 -5.39 -17.78 -2.09
CA CYS A 304 -5.68 -18.83 -3.06
C CYS A 304 -7.05 -19.45 -2.79
N LYS A 305 -7.32 -19.83 -1.54
CA LYS A 305 -8.62 -20.35 -1.12
C LYS A 305 -9.73 -19.33 -1.31
N LEU A 306 -9.49 -18.06 -0.98
CA LEU A 306 -10.45 -16.99 -1.23
C LEU A 306 -10.83 -16.93 -2.71
N VAL A 307 -9.86 -16.98 -3.63
CA VAL A 307 -10.13 -17.01 -5.07
C VAL A 307 -10.95 -18.25 -5.47
N MET A 308 -10.66 -19.42 -4.89
CA MET A 308 -11.34 -20.67 -5.24
C MET A 308 -12.78 -20.77 -4.72
N TYR A 309 -13.03 -20.28 -3.50
CA TYR A 309 -14.30 -20.48 -2.79
C TYR A 309 -15.21 -19.26 -2.84
N TYR A 310 -14.66 -18.05 -3.01
CA TYR A 310 -15.48 -16.84 -3.12
C TYR A 310 -16.21 -16.81 -4.46
N ASN A 311 -17.54 -16.81 -4.37
CA ASN A 311 -18.41 -16.64 -5.53
C ASN A 311 -19.28 -15.41 -5.26
N PRO A 312 -19.09 -14.26 -5.93
CA PRO A 312 -19.92 -13.09 -5.68
C PRO A 312 -21.41 -13.42 -5.88
N GLN A 313 -22.30 -12.74 -5.17
CA GLN A 313 -23.72 -12.82 -5.51
C GLN A 313 -23.92 -12.20 -6.89
N ASN A 314 -24.67 -12.86 -7.77
CA ASN A 314 -25.11 -12.25 -9.02
C ASN A 314 -26.00 -11.05 -8.65
N THR A 315 -25.47 -9.83 -8.75
CA THR A 315 -26.25 -8.60 -8.70
C THR A 315 -26.79 -8.26 -10.07
#